data_AF-A0A9E0WZU0-F1
#
_entry.id   AF-A0A9E0WZU0-F1
#
_cell.length_a   1.000
_cell.length_b   1.000
_cell.length_c   1.000
_cell.angle_alpha   90.00
_cell.angle_beta   90.00
_cell.angle_gamma   90.00
#
_symmetry.space_group_name_H-M   'P 1'
#
loop_
_entity.id
_entity.type
_entity.pdbx_description
1 polymer ?
#
loop_
_entity_poly.entity_id
_entity_poly.type
_entity_poly.pdbx_seq_one_letter_code
_entity_poly.pdbx_strand_id
1 'polypeptide(L)'
;MKHEATSSAAASAMLAIVSSVSRRASDSSSPIERAAEVREVVTLLRGAASPAALRHAAALEAWLSEGGDLNRLLGLRPRRGGAFETLHRGSRLRQRNAAIRGVAAGLDGPVHQRAETLAAMLRRGDPAVLVIRQIAEPPSSAAQIARILRSTPRD
;
A
#
# COMPACT_ATOMS: atom_id res chain seq x y z
N MET A 1 40.21 7.85 25.57
CA MET A 1 40.02 6.57 24.84
C MET A 1 38.70 5.85 25.20
N LYS A 2 37.57 6.55 25.42
CA LYS A 2 36.27 5.91 25.76
C LYS A 2 35.17 6.08 24.70
N HIS A 3 35.42 6.82 23.61
CA HIS A 3 34.40 7.12 22.58
C HIS A 3 34.38 6.15 21.38
N GLU A 4 35.40 5.31 21.19
CA GLU A 4 35.45 4.39 20.04
C GLU A 4 34.68 3.09 20.26
N ALA A 5 34.62 2.59 21.50
CA ALA A 5 33.97 1.31 21.83
C ALA A 5 32.43 1.36 21.68
N THR A 6 31.80 2.51 21.96
CA THR A 6 30.33 2.67 21.88
C THR A 6 29.83 2.78 20.44
N SER A 7 30.65 3.34 19.55
CA SER A 7 30.34 3.48 18.11
C SER A 7 30.32 2.12 17.40
N SER A 8 31.27 1.24 17.73
CA SER A 8 31.38 -0.10 17.15
C SER A 8 30.20 -1.02 17.53
N ALA A 9 29.72 -0.95 18.78
CA ALA A 9 28.59 -1.74 19.24
C ALA A 9 27.26 -1.31 18.61
N ALA A 10 27.02 0.00 18.47
CA ALA A 10 25.83 0.53 17.81
C ALA A 10 25.81 0.21 16.30
N ALA A 11 26.97 0.29 15.64
CA ALA A 11 27.13 -0.11 14.24
C ALA A 11 26.89 -1.61 14.05
N SER A 12 27.40 -2.46 14.95
CA SER A 12 27.18 -3.92 14.91
C SER A 12 25.72 -4.29 15.17
N ALA A 13 25.04 -3.58 16.08
CA ALA A 13 23.61 -3.76 16.32
C ALA A 13 22.77 -3.33 15.10
N MET A 14 23.08 -2.19 14.48
CA MET A 14 22.44 -1.78 13.23
C MET A 14 22.68 -2.80 12.11
N LEU A 15 23.91 -3.30 11.95
CA LEU A 15 24.24 -4.29 10.92
C LEU A 15 23.49 -5.61 11.15
N ALA A 16 23.35 -6.04 12.41
CA ALA A 16 22.58 -7.23 12.78
C ALA A 16 21.09 -7.06 12.50
N ILE A 17 20.52 -5.90 12.82
CA ILE A 17 19.12 -5.56 12.54
C ILE A 17 18.88 -5.54 11.03
N VAL A 18 19.69 -4.81 10.27
CA VAL A 18 19.60 -4.74 8.79
C VAL A 18 19.76 -6.13 8.17
N SER A 19 20.68 -6.94 8.69
CA SER A 19 20.88 -8.31 8.20
C SER A 19 19.72 -9.25 8.53
N SER A 20 19.04 -9.06 9.67
CA SER A 20 17.85 -9.82 10.02
C SER A 20 16.62 -9.41 9.19
N VAL A 21 16.49 -8.11 8.91
CA VAL A 21 15.40 -7.55 8.08
C VAL A 21 15.57 -7.99 6.63
N SER A 22 16.79 -7.91 6.07
CA SER A 22 17.09 -8.41 4.71
C SER A 22 16.84 -9.90 4.55
N ARG A 23 17.10 -10.71 5.59
CA ARG A 23 16.83 -12.16 5.56
C ARG A 23 15.33 -12.48 5.57
N ARG A 24 14.51 -11.68 6.25
CA ARG A 24 13.04 -11.87 6.30
C ARG A 24 12.31 -11.31 5.08
N ALA A 25 12.80 -10.20 4.51
CA ALA A 25 12.22 -9.59 3.32
C ALA A 25 12.31 -10.46 2.05
N SER A 26 13.15 -11.51 2.08
CA SER A 26 13.34 -12.46 0.97
C SER A 26 12.24 -13.53 0.90
N ASP A 27 11.48 -13.72 1.97
CA ASP A 27 10.25 -14.53 1.92
C ASP A 27 9.07 -13.69 1.44
N SER A 28 8.04 -14.36 0.95
CA SER A 28 6.83 -13.85 0.30
C SER A 28 5.93 -12.94 1.18
N SER A 29 6.52 -11.96 1.87
CA SER A 29 5.80 -10.95 2.64
C SER A 29 4.97 -10.06 1.71
N SER A 30 3.69 -9.94 2.03
CA SER A 30 2.77 -9.02 1.39
C SER A 30 3.29 -7.58 1.51
N PRO A 31 2.90 -6.66 0.60
CA PRO A 31 3.30 -5.26 0.68
C PRO A 31 3.01 -4.62 2.05
N ILE A 32 1.93 -5.05 2.73
CA ILE A 32 1.52 -4.56 4.05
C ILE A 32 2.50 -5.00 5.13
N GLU A 33 2.93 -6.26 5.11
CA GLU A 33 3.91 -6.80 6.06
C GLU A 33 5.26 -6.10 5.89
N ARG A 34 5.72 -5.89 4.66
CA ARG A 34 6.93 -5.10 4.38
C ARG A 34 6.83 -3.67 4.90
N ALA A 35 5.65 -3.06 4.80
CA ALA A 35 5.41 -1.73 5.36
C ALA A 35 5.53 -1.72 6.89
N ALA A 36 5.02 -2.76 7.55
CA ALA A 36 5.13 -2.92 9.00
C ALA A 36 6.59 -3.10 9.43
N GLU A 37 7.36 -3.92 8.71
CA GLU A 37 8.81 -4.08 8.93
C GLU A 37 9.56 -2.75 8.80
N VAL A 38 9.26 -1.95 7.77
CA VAL A 38 9.90 -0.63 7.61
C VAL A 38 9.54 0.32 8.75
N ARG A 39 8.31 0.28 9.29
CA ARG A 39 7.94 1.07 10.47
C ARG A 39 8.70 0.65 11.73
N GLU A 40 9.00 -0.63 11.88
CA GLU A 40 9.86 -1.12 12.96
C GLU A 40 11.28 -0.55 12.82
N VAL A 41 11.85 -0.56 11.62
CA VAL A 41 13.15 0.06 11.33
C VAL A 41 13.14 1.56 11.63
N VAL A 42 12.08 2.29 11.26
CA VAL A 42 11.92 3.71 11.60
C VAL A 42 11.94 3.93 13.11
N THR A 43 11.25 3.08 13.87
CA THR A 43 11.21 3.16 15.34
C THR A 43 12.61 2.97 15.94
N LEU A 44 13.36 1.98 15.44
CA LEU A 44 14.74 1.72 15.85
C LEU A 44 15.67 2.90 15.52
N LEU A 45 15.54 3.48 14.32
CA LEU A 45 16.34 4.65 13.90
C LEU A 45 16.06 5.88 14.77
N ARG A 46 14.80 6.12 15.16
CA ARG A 46 14.44 7.20 16.08
C ARG A 46 15.04 6.99 17.47
N GLY A 47 15.08 5.76 17.96
CA GLY A 47 15.69 5.41 19.24
C GLY A 47 17.21 5.64 19.30
N ALA A 48 17.90 5.60 18.17
CA ALA A 48 19.36 5.81 18.11
C ALA A 48 19.79 7.28 18.31
N ALA A 49 18.85 8.24 18.27
CA ALA A 49 19.05 9.68 18.53
C ALA A 49 20.18 10.38 17.73
N SER A 50 20.72 9.77 16.67
CA SER A 50 21.73 10.40 15.82
C SER A 50 21.07 11.27 14.75
N PRO A 51 21.63 12.45 14.42
CA PRO A 51 21.05 13.33 13.40
C PRO A 51 20.90 12.63 12.03
N ALA A 52 21.80 11.72 11.69
CA ALA A 52 21.71 10.92 10.47
C ALA A 52 20.56 9.91 10.54
N ALA A 53 20.42 9.18 11.64
CA ALA A 53 19.34 8.21 11.81
C ALA A 53 17.95 8.89 11.78
N LEU A 54 17.81 10.07 12.39
CA LEU A 54 16.57 10.85 12.34
C LEU A 54 16.21 11.29 10.91
N ARG A 55 17.19 11.71 10.10
CA ARG A 55 16.95 12.02 8.68
C ARG A 55 16.50 10.80 7.89
N HIS A 56 17.12 9.65 8.12
CA HIS A 56 16.74 8.40 7.45
C HIS A 56 15.36 7.91 7.90
N ALA A 57 15.03 8.01 9.18
CA ALA A 57 13.69 7.71 9.69
C ALA A 57 12.62 8.58 9.01
N ALA A 58 12.86 9.90 8.92
CA ALA A 58 11.94 10.83 8.26
C ALA A 58 11.78 10.52 6.76
N ALA A 59 12.87 10.18 6.06
CA ALA A 59 12.82 9.81 4.64
C ALA A 59 12.03 8.52 4.39
N LEU A 60 12.19 7.51 5.26
CA LEU A 60 11.43 6.25 5.18
C LEU A 60 9.94 6.46 5.49
N GLU A 61 9.61 7.32 6.45
CA GLU A 61 8.22 7.69 6.73
C GLU A 61 7.57 8.44 5.56
N ALA A 62 8.28 9.41 4.98
CA ALA A 62 7.81 10.11 3.78
C ALA A 62 7.56 9.12 2.64
N TRP A 63 8.50 8.22 2.37
CA TRP A 63 8.37 7.17 1.37
C TRP A 63 7.17 6.23 1.62
N LEU A 64 6.96 5.82 2.88
CA LEU A 64 5.79 5.01 3.26
C LEU A 64 4.48 5.78 3.09
N SER A 65 4.45 7.08 3.41
CA SER A 65 3.26 7.94 3.26
C SER A 65 2.87 8.14 1.79
N GLU A 66 3.86 8.14 0.89
CA GLU A 66 3.67 8.16 -0.57
C GLU A 66 3.29 6.78 -1.14
N GLY A 67 3.25 5.76 -0.27
CA GLY A 67 2.78 4.41 -0.56
C GLY A 67 3.85 3.44 -1.05
N GLY A 68 5.10 3.66 -0.63
CA GLY A 68 6.16 2.65 -0.69
C GLY A 68 6.68 2.37 -2.09
N ASP A 69 6.57 3.33 -3.01
CA ASP A 69 7.06 3.19 -4.38
C ASP A 69 8.41 3.92 -4.54
N LEU A 70 9.50 3.16 -4.39
CA LEU A 70 10.85 3.71 -4.52
C LEU A 70 11.13 4.22 -5.93
N ASN A 71 10.57 3.58 -6.96
CA ASN A 71 10.75 4.05 -8.34
C ASN A 71 10.09 5.42 -8.51
N ARG A 72 8.89 5.61 -7.96
CA ARG A 72 8.22 6.91 -7.97
C ARG A 72 9.02 7.98 -7.24
N LEU A 73 9.53 7.68 -6.04
CA LEU A 73 10.32 8.63 -5.24
C LEU A 73 11.63 9.04 -5.96
N LEU A 74 12.25 8.10 -6.67
CA LEU A 74 13.45 8.35 -7.46
C LEU A 74 13.15 8.92 -8.87
N GLY A 75 11.89 9.17 -9.21
CA GLY A 75 11.49 9.64 -10.55
C GLY A 75 11.74 8.64 -11.67
N LEU A 76 11.92 7.35 -11.35
CA LEU A 76 12.20 6.28 -12.29
C LEU A 76 10.92 5.78 -12.94
N ARG A 77 10.97 5.59 -14.26
CA ARG A 77 9.84 5.05 -15.03
C ARG A 77 9.70 3.54 -14.74
N PRO A 78 8.51 3.03 -14.39
CA PRO A 78 8.34 1.60 -14.17
C PRO A 78 8.65 0.82 -15.45
N ARG A 79 9.44 -0.26 -15.33
CA ARG A 79 9.72 -1.18 -16.45
C ARG A 79 8.38 -1.73 -16.97
N ARG A 80 8.15 -1.68 -18.29
CA ARG A 80 6.93 -2.18 -18.95
C ARG A 80 6.59 -3.58 -18.43
N GLY A 81 5.36 -3.76 -17.93
CA GLY A 81 4.85 -5.02 -17.38
C GLY A 81 5.07 -5.26 -15.88
N GLY A 82 5.94 -4.48 -15.22
CA GLY A 82 6.27 -4.64 -13.80
C GLY A 82 5.54 -3.65 -12.89
N ALA A 83 4.22 -3.53 -13.02
CA ALA A 83 3.44 -2.72 -12.08
C ALA A 83 3.36 -3.44 -10.74
N PHE A 84 4.43 -3.32 -9.94
CA PHE A 84 4.49 -3.85 -8.58
C PHE A 84 3.24 -3.43 -7.80
N GLU A 85 2.72 -4.34 -6.96
CA GLU A 85 1.67 -4.01 -5.99
C GLU A 85 2.25 -3.04 -4.95
N THR A 86 2.28 -1.76 -5.27
CA THR A 86 2.65 -0.72 -4.32
C THR A 86 1.53 -0.57 -3.31
N LEU A 87 1.86 -0.21 -2.06
CA LEU A 87 0.86 0.05 -1.01
C LEU A 87 -0.18 1.08 -1.48
N HIS A 88 0.24 2.08 -2.27
CA HIS A 88 -0.64 3.07 -2.86
C HIS A 88 -1.66 2.44 -3.82
N ARG A 89 -1.21 1.60 -4.76
CA ARG A 89 -2.10 0.96 -5.74
C ARG A 89 -3.03 -0.04 -5.07
N GLY A 90 -2.51 -0.83 -4.13
CA GLY A 90 -3.32 -1.72 -3.28
C GLY A 90 -4.36 -0.94 -2.47
N SER A 91 -3.98 0.20 -1.89
CA SER A 91 -4.87 1.09 -1.13
C SER A 91 -5.97 1.67 -2.00
N ARG A 92 -5.66 2.21 -3.19
CA ARG A 92 -6.66 2.76 -4.12
C ARG A 92 -7.61 1.69 -4.64
N LEU A 93 -7.12 0.48 -4.92
CA LEU A 93 -7.98 -0.64 -5.34
C LEU A 93 -8.90 -1.09 -4.21
N ARG A 94 -8.41 -1.19 -2.96
CA ARG A 94 -9.25 -1.48 -1.79
C ARG A 94 -10.30 -0.40 -1.57
N GLN A 95 -9.91 0.87 -1.63
CA GLN A 95 -10.82 2.02 -1.49
C GLN A 95 -11.88 2.05 -2.60
N ARG A 96 -11.48 1.79 -3.85
CA ARG A 96 -12.43 1.67 -4.98
C ARG A 96 -13.42 0.52 -4.74
N ASN A 97 -12.93 -0.64 -4.33
CA ASN A 97 -13.77 -1.80 -4.07
C ASN A 97 -14.72 -1.56 -2.88
N ALA A 98 -14.27 -0.85 -1.84
CA ALA A 98 -15.11 -0.43 -0.73
C ALA A 98 -16.20 0.55 -1.19
N ALA A 99 -15.85 1.56 -2.01
CA ALA A 99 -16.83 2.48 -2.59
C ALA A 99 -17.87 1.76 -3.46
N ILE A 100 -17.45 0.80 -4.30
CA ILE A 100 -18.35 -0.04 -5.09
C ILE A 100 -19.34 -0.79 -4.19
N ARG A 101 -18.87 -1.40 -3.10
CA ARG A 101 -19.74 -2.10 -2.14
C ARG A 101 -20.68 -1.12 -1.42
N GLY A 102 -20.21 0.06 -1.07
CA GLY A 102 -21.01 1.11 -0.45
C GLY A 102 -22.19 1.53 -1.32
N VAL A 103 -21.96 1.80 -2.60
CA VAL A 103 -23.04 2.12 -3.55
C VAL A 103 -23.95 0.90 -3.75
N ALA A 104 -23.39 -0.31 -3.86
CA ALA A 104 -24.16 -1.54 -4.01
C ALA A 104 -25.07 -1.88 -2.81
N ALA A 105 -24.78 -1.35 -1.63
CA ALA A 105 -25.57 -1.57 -0.43
C ALA A 105 -26.92 -0.82 -0.48
N GLY A 106 -26.99 0.28 -1.24
CA GLY A 106 -28.23 1.03 -1.49
C GLY A 106 -29.04 0.51 -2.68
N LEU A 107 -28.62 -0.59 -3.31
CA LEU A 107 -29.34 -1.22 -4.42
C LEU A 107 -30.03 -2.50 -3.95
N ASP A 108 -31.25 -2.71 -4.39
CA ASP A 108 -32.01 -3.93 -4.11
C ASP A 108 -31.66 -5.06 -5.09
N GLY A 109 -31.91 -6.29 -4.65
CA GLY A 109 -31.85 -7.49 -5.48
C GLY A 109 -30.56 -8.32 -5.36
N PRO A 110 -30.51 -9.47 -6.07
CA PRO A 110 -29.38 -10.38 -6.06
C PRO A 110 -28.11 -9.71 -6.59
N VAL A 111 -26.94 -10.23 -6.19
CA VAL A 111 -25.62 -9.67 -6.52
C VAL A 111 -25.44 -9.40 -8.01
N HIS A 112 -25.94 -10.28 -8.88
CA HIS A 112 -25.85 -10.11 -10.33
C HIS A 112 -26.62 -8.87 -10.81
N GLN A 113 -27.84 -8.66 -10.30
CA GLN A 113 -28.67 -7.51 -10.67
C GLN A 113 -28.02 -6.21 -10.20
N ARG A 114 -27.52 -6.17 -8.96
CA ARG A 114 -26.80 -5.01 -8.43
C ARG A 114 -25.53 -4.69 -9.22
N ALA A 115 -24.81 -5.72 -9.67
CA ALA A 115 -23.61 -5.54 -10.49
C ALA A 115 -23.91 -4.99 -11.89
N GLU A 116 -24.99 -5.45 -12.54
CA GLU A 116 -25.46 -4.92 -13.82
C GLU A 116 -25.91 -3.46 -13.69
N THR A 117 -26.69 -3.14 -12.64
CA THR A 117 -27.11 -1.77 -12.35
C THR A 117 -25.90 -0.85 -12.15
N LEU A 118 -24.92 -1.26 -11.35
CA LEU A 118 -23.68 -0.50 -11.16
C LEU A 118 -22.88 -0.32 -12.45
N ALA A 119 -22.78 -1.35 -13.29
CA ALA A 119 -22.11 -1.25 -14.58
C ALA A 119 -22.83 -0.25 -15.51
N ALA A 120 -24.16 -0.22 -15.49
CA ALA A 120 -24.96 0.75 -16.22
C ALA A 120 -24.76 2.18 -15.69
N MET A 121 -24.79 2.38 -14.36
CA MET A 121 -24.52 3.66 -13.71
C MET A 121 -23.12 4.20 -14.06
N LEU A 122 -22.10 3.34 -14.01
CA LEU A 122 -20.72 3.70 -14.36
C LEU A 122 -20.59 4.13 -15.83
N ARG A 123 -21.27 3.45 -16.75
CA ARG A 123 -21.29 3.81 -18.19
C ARG A 123 -21.99 5.13 -18.44
N ARG A 124 -23.09 5.39 -17.72
CA ARG A 124 -23.89 6.62 -17.87
C ARG A 124 -23.30 7.83 -17.14
N GLY A 125 -22.28 7.62 -16.29
CA GLY A 125 -21.69 8.69 -15.50
C GLY A 125 -22.61 9.17 -14.37
N ASP A 126 -23.36 8.25 -13.77
CA ASP A 126 -24.29 8.55 -12.68
C ASP A 126 -23.56 9.23 -11.49
N PRO A 127 -24.11 10.31 -10.91
CA PRO A 127 -23.52 11.02 -9.78
C PRO A 127 -23.11 10.11 -8.61
N ALA A 128 -23.91 9.07 -8.30
CA ALA A 128 -23.67 8.18 -7.18
C ALA A 128 -22.39 7.32 -7.35
N VAL A 129 -21.87 7.17 -8.58
CA VAL A 129 -20.66 6.39 -8.87
C VAL A 129 -19.47 7.25 -9.30
N LEU A 130 -19.60 8.58 -9.33
CA LEU A 130 -18.50 9.49 -9.69
C LEU A 130 -17.30 9.33 -8.75
N VAL A 131 -17.55 9.10 -7.45
CA VAL A 131 -16.50 8.87 -6.45
C VAL A 131 -15.62 7.66 -6.82
N ILE A 132 -16.19 6.62 -7.44
CA ILE A 132 -15.45 5.41 -7.84
C ILE A 132 -14.42 5.79 -8.92
N ARG A 133 -14.81 6.63 -9.89
CA ARG A 133 -13.92 7.11 -10.97
C ARG A 133 -12.80 8.02 -10.45
N GLN A 134 -13.05 8.80 -9.40
CA GLN A 134 -12.04 9.67 -8.79
C GLN A 134 -10.98 8.85 -8.01
N ILE A 135 -11.37 7.71 -7.45
CA ILE A 135 -10.45 6.84 -6.70
C ILE A 135 -9.55 6.03 -7.64
N ALA A 136 -10.09 5.33 -8.64
CA ALA A 136 -9.29 4.56 -9.59
C ALA A 136 -10.13 4.20 -10.82
N GLU A 137 -9.49 3.64 -11.85
CA GLU A 137 -10.19 3.16 -13.03
C GLU A 137 -11.31 2.17 -12.61
N PRO A 138 -12.58 2.44 -12.99
CA PRO A 138 -13.69 1.56 -12.63
C PRO A 138 -13.57 0.20 -13.35
N PRO A 139 -14.17 -0.86 -12.79
CA PRO A 139 -14.25 -2.15 -13.47
C PRO A 139 -14.92 -2.04 -14.84
N SER A 140 -14.40 -2.75 -15.83
CA SER A 140 -14.92 -2.69 -17.20
C SER A 140 -16.13 -3.60 -17.46
N SER A 141 -16.51 -4.46 -16.51
CA SER A 141 -17.60 -5.42 -16.68
C SER A 141 -18.41 -5.69 -15.41
N ALA A 142 -19.69 -6.01 -15.57
CA ALA A 142 -20.58 -6.42 -14.49
C ALA A 142 -20.07 -7.71 -13.80
N ALA A 143 -19.43 -8.62 -14.53
CA ALA A 143 -18.81 -9.82 -13.96
C ALA A 143 -17.70 -9.48 -12.96
N GLN A 144 -16.86 -8.48 -13.27
CA GLN A 144 -15.82 -8.01 -12.35
C GLN A 144 -16.42 -7.32 -11.11
N ILE A 145 -17.48 -6.54 -11.29
CA ILE A 145 -18.22 -5.92 -10.17
C ILE A 145 -18.84 -7.02 -9.28
N ALA A 146 -19.52 -8.00 -9.85
CA ALA A 146 -20.10 -9.12 -9.11
C ALA A 146 -19.03 -9.92 -8.35
N ARG A 147 -17.82 -10.05 -8.89
CA ARG A 147 -16.68 -10.65 -8.17
C ARG A 147 -16.29 -9.82 -6.95
N ILE A 148 -16.19 -8.49 -7.08
CA ILE A 148 -15.87 -7.56 -5.98
C ILE A 148 -16.94 -7.61 -4.89
N LEU A 149 -18.22 -7.68 -5.26
CA LEU A 149 -19.35 -7.76 -4.33
C LEU A 149 -19.38 -9.09 -3.56
N ARG A 150 -18.92 -10.19 -4.17
CA ARG A 150 -18.83 -11.51 -3.51
C ARG A 150 -17.58 -11.69 -2.67
N SER A 151 -16.51 -10.94 -2.95
CA SER A 151 -15.28 -11.08 -2.18
C SER A 151 -15.42 -10.36 -0.83
N THR A 152 -15.20 -11.10 0.24
CA THR A 152 -15.07 -10.56 1.61
C THR A 152 -13.95 -9.51 1.62
N PRO A 153 -14.12 -8.37 2.33
CA PRO A 153 -12.99 -7.49 2.60
C PRO A 153 -11.87 -8.30 3.24
N ARG A 154 -10.67 -8.29 2.63
CA ARG A 154 -9.46 -8.71 3.33
C ARG A 154 -8.91 -7.44 3.98
N ASP A 155 -8.97 -7.40 5.30
CA ASP A 155 -8.39 -6.35 6.13
C ASP A 155 -6.85 -6.30 5.97
#